data_AF-A0A2P4P8B8-F1
#
_entry.id   AF-A0A2P4P8B8-F1
#
_cell.length_a   1.000
_cell.length_b   1.000
_cell.length_c   1.000
_cell.angle_alpha   90.00
_cell.angle_beta   90.00
_cell.angle_gamma   90.00
#
_symmetry.space_group_name_H-M   'P 1'
#
loop_
_entity.id
_entity.type
_entity.pdbx_description
1 polymer ?
#
loop_
_entity_poly.entity_id
_entity_poly.type
_entity_poly.pdbx_seq_one_letter_code
_entity_poly.pdbx_strand_id
1 'polypeptide(L)' 'MWELTTGCKPFADVEHNINLIYEIIDGKRPEITNDTPEWFANLMKQCWNSVPSKRP' A
#
# COMPACT_ATOMS: atom_id res chain seq x y z
N MET A 1 -1.44 -5.87 -6.02
CA MET A 1 -0.34 -6.62 -5.33
C MET A 1 -0.73 -6.92 -3.89
N TRP A 2 -0.99 -5.92 -3.05
CA TRP A 2 -1.41 -6.15 -1.66
C TRP A 2 -2.71 -6.96 -1.51
N GLU A 3 -3.71 -6.72 -2.37
CA GLU A 3 -4.94 -7.54 -2.40
C GLU A 3 -4.64 -9.02 -2.71
N LEU A 4 -3.60 -9.31 -3.50
CA LEU A 4 -3.22 -10.67 -3.85
C LEU A 4 -2.54 -11.40 -2.68
N THR A 5 -1.84 -10.67 -1.82
CA THR A 5 -1.19 -11.26 -0.63
C THR A 5 -2.17 -11.46 0.51
N THR A 6 -3.18 -10.60 0.63
CA THR A 6 -4.10 -10.61 1.78
C THR A 6 -5.51 -11.14 1.45
N GLY A 7 -5.88 -11.22 0.16
CA GLY A 7 -7.24 -11.50 -0.27
C GLY A 7 -8.27 -10.43 0.11
N CYS A 8 -7.82 -9.30 0.66
CA CYS A 8 -8.65 -8.27 1.27
C CYS A 8 -8.53 -6.95 0.50
N LYS A 9 -9.58 -6.12 0.54
CA LYS A 9 -9.52 -4.76 0.00
C LYS A 9 -8.59 -3.89 0.87
N PRO A 10 -7.69 -3.06 0.31
CA PRO A 10 -6.85 -2.18 1.08
C PRO A 10 -7.71 -1.15 1.82
N PHE A 11 -7.41 -0.93 3.10
CA PHE A 11 -8.18 -0.04 3.97
C PHE A 11 -9.67 -0.43 4.03
N ALA A 12 -9.98 -1.73 4.12
CA ALA A 12 -11.37 -2.23 4.20
C ALA A 12 -12.10 -1.76 5.46
N ASP A 13 -11.35 -1.44 6.51
CA ASP A 13 -11.79 -0.98 7.82
C ASP A 13 -11.92 0.56 7.91
N VAL A 14 -11.49 1.29 6.88
CA VAL A 14 -11.54 2.76 6.82
C VAL A 14 -12.58 3.20 5.80
N GLU A 15 -13.28 4.30 6.05
CA GLU A 15 -14.20 4.88 5.07
C GLU A 15 -13.42 5.44 3.86
N HIS A 16 -13.89 5.15 2.64
CA HIS A 16 -13.25 5.56 1.39
C HIS A 16 -13.68 6.99 1.02
N ASN A 17 -13.36 7.95 1.88
CA ASN A 17 -13.73 9.37 1.76
C ASN A 17 -12.50 10.27 1.51
N ILE A 18 -12.71 11.59 1.47
CA ILE A 18 -11.67 12.59 1.21
C ILE A 18 -10.54 12.54 2.25
N ASN A 19 -10.84 12.19 3.51
CA ASN A 19 -9.82 12.09 4.55
C ASN A 19 -8.81 10.99 4.22
N LEU A 20 -9.29 9.81 3.78
CA LEU A 20 -8.40 8.72 3.37
C LEU A 20 -7.53 9.12 2.17
N ILE A 21 -8.05 9.94 1.24
CA ILE A 21 -7.26 10.45 0.11
C ILE A 21 -6.08 11.29 0.62
N TYR A 22 -6.32 12.21 1.56
CA TYR A 22 -5.26 13.02 2.14
C TYR A 22 -4.23 12.19 2.90
N GLU A 23 -4.67 11.21 3.69
CA GLU A 23 -3.73 10.31 4.37
C GLU A 23 -2.85 9.53 3.38
N ILE A 24 -3.39 9.08 2.25
CA ILE A 24 -2.61 8.40 1.20
C ILE A 24 -1.60 9.35 0.55
N ILE A 25 -1.99 10.61 0.31
CA ILE A 25 -1.09 11.65 -0.19
C ILE A 25 0.06 11.87 0.80
N ASP A 26 -0.24 11.91 2.10
CA ASP A 26 0.74 12.05 3.19
C ASP A 26 1.60 10.80 3.43
N GLY A 27 1.33 9.70 2.71
CA GLY A 27 2.17 8.51 2.70
C GLY A 27 1.58 7.30 3.41
N LYS A 28 0.32 7.34 3.86
CA LYS A 28 -0.37 6.15 4.38
C LYS A 28 -0.38 5.04 3.31
N ARG A 29 0.05 3.84 3.70
CA ARG A 29 0.05 2.64 2.85
C ARG A 29 -0.58 1.47 3.61
N PRO A 30 -1.11 0.46 2.90
CA PRO A 30 -1.60 -0.75 3.53
C PRO A 30 -0.47 -1.46 4.31
N GLU A 31 -0.81 -2.05 5.45
CA GLU A 31 0.14 -2.78 6.28
C GLU A 31 0.61 -4.04 5.54
N ILE A 32 1.92 -4.20 5.38
CA ILE A 32 2.48 -5.43 4.81
C ILE A 32 2.55 -6.47 5.93
N THR A 33 1.84 -7.57 5.75
CA THR A 33 1.76 -8.65 6.72
C THR A 33 3.04 -9.48 6.76
N ASN A 34 3.36 -10.08 7.91
CA ASN A 34 4.63 -10.80 8.12
C ASN A 34 4.78 -12.07 7.27
N ASP A 35 3.69 -12.61 6.73
CA ASP A 35 3.67 -13.74 5.80
C ASP A 35 4.02 -13.33 4.36
N THR A 36 4.03 -12.03 4.05
CA THR A 36 4.47 -11.54 2.75
C THR A 36 5.99 -11.74 2.59
N PRO A 37 6.46 -12.47 1.56
CA PRO A 37 7.89 -12.63 1.31
C PRO A 37 8.60 -11.27 1.16
N GLU A 38 9.78 -11.15 1.76
CA GLU A 38 10.52 -9.88 1.84
C GLU A 38 10.74 -9.23 0.47
N TRP A 39 11.09 -10.02 -0.55
CA TRP A 39 11.30 -9.51 -1.91
C TRP A 39 10.02 -8.89 -2.49
N PHE A 40 8.85 -9.45 -2.18
CA PHE A 40 7.56 -8.95 -2.65
C PHE A 40 7.13 -7.72 -1.86
N ALA A 41 7.39 -7.71 -0.54
CA ALA A 41 7.22 -6.53 0.31
C ALA A 41 8.05 -5.34 -0.20
N ASN A 42 9.31 -5.58 -0.56
CA ASN A 42 10.21 -4.57 -1.10
C ASN A 42 9.72 -4.05 -2.46
N LEU A 43 9.22 -4.94 -3.33
CA LEU A 43 8.60 -4.54 -4.60
C LEU A 43 7.36 -3.65 -4.38
N MET A 44 6.46 -4.03 -3.46
CA MET A 44 5.30 -3.20 -3.12
C MET A 44 5.71 -1.81 -2.64
N LYS A 45 6.72 -1.71 -1.75
CA LYS A 45 7.27 -0.43 -1.28
C LYS A 45 7.84 0.41 -2.43
N GLN A 46 8.52 -0.20 -3.39
CA GLN A 46 9.05 0.50 -4.58
C GLN A 46 7.93 1.07 -5.46
N CYS A 47 6.88 0.28 -5.74
CA CYS A 47 5.71 0.76 -6.48
C CYS A 47 4.96 1.90 -5.78
N TRP A 48 5.07 1.99 -4.45
CA TRP A 48 4.42 3.00 -3.62
C TRP A 48 5.25 4.26 -3.37
N ASN A 49 6.41 4.40 -4.02
CA ASN A 49 7.30 5.53 -3.82
C ASN A 49 6.57 6.87 -4.05
N SER A 50 6.77 7.83 -3.14
CA SER A 50 6.17 9.16 -3.25
C SER A 50 6.68 9.93 -4.47
N VAL A 51 7.89 9.64 -4.93
CA VAL A 51 8.47 10.22 -6.16
C VAL A 51 8.10 9.32 -7.35
N PRO A 52 7.26 9.78 -8.30
CA PRO A 52 6.78 8.94 -9.39
C PRO A 52 7.89 8.35 -10.26
N SER A 53 8.96 9.10 -10.51
CA SER A 53 10.12 8.62 -11.31
C SER A 53 10.96 7.54 -10.64
N LYS A 54 10.77 7.30 -9.34
CA LYS A 54 11.43 6.22 -8.58
C LYS A 54 10.56 4.96 -8.49
N ARG A 55 9.34 5.02 -9.02
CA ARG A 55 8.52 3.82 -9.17
C ARG A 55 9.07 3.01 -10.34
N PRO A 56 9.13 1.68 -10.22
CA PRO A 56 9.40 0.81 -11.36
C PRO A 56 8.31 0.92 -12.43
#